data_AF-A0AAU6H896-F1
#
_entry.id   AF-A0AAU6H896-F1
#
_cell.length_a   1.000
_cell.length_b   1.000
_cell.length_c   1.000
_cell.angle_alpha   90.00
_cell.angle_beta   90.00
_cell.angle_gamma   90.00
#
_symmetry.space_group_name_H-M   'P 1'
#
loop_
_entity.id
_entity.type
_entity.pdbx_description
1 polymer ?
#
loop_
_entity_poly.entity_id
_entity_poly.type
_entity_poly.pdbx_seq_one_letter_code
_entity_poly.pdbx_strand_id
1 'polypeptide(L)'
;MSAREVDVLIVGAGPAGLAAGAELAGAGAGRVEILEREQEAGGVPRHCHHGGFGGRLDRTVYAWAAATGSAYAGSGTSGPAYARRSVAAALDAGAALRTGVSVTGWAGPRTVETTGPGGLERITARAVVLATGARERPRSARLIPGTRPAGVWTTGELQQAVHLYGQRIGTTAVVVGGEPVAHAAVATLRAAGVHVVAVVTDRTPLPVLPRSRHVPLLTGATVTGLTGRARLTGVELRHDDGRTTTLRCDTVVLTGDFVPDHELARRGGLRLDPGTRGPAYDAAFRTSRPGVLAAGNLLHAVERAGFAAQEGRAVAVSVLHHLAGTEDPSGEGRRLVVDAPLRWIAPNVTGPHGARPTGDRFVLRTARRLLRPTLVVSQNGRELHRERLLLPAVPGRPIALRADWLDRVDPDGASVRISAR
;
A
#
# COMPACT_ATOMS: atom_id res chain seq x y z
N MET A 1 -14.30 -28.36 -12.38
CA MET A 1 -14.28 -26.93 -11.99
C MET A 1 -15.65 -26.61 -11.43
N SER A 2 -15.74 -26.35 -10.13
CA SER A 2 -17.02 -26.00 -9.48
C SER A 2 -17.40 -24.55 -9.78
N ALA A 3 -18.70 -24.24 -9.70
CA ALA A 3 -19.22 -22.88 -9.85
C ALA A 3 -20.05 -22.51 -8.61
N ARG A 4 -19.91 -21.27 -8.14
CA ARG A 4 -20.61 -20.76 -6.96
C ARG A 4 -20.99 -19.30 -7.14
N GLU A 5 -22.06 -18.90 -6.47
CA GLU A 5 -22.52 -17.51 -6.40
C GLU A 5 -22.48 -16.97 -4.96
N VAL A 6 -22.15 -15.69 -4.85
CA VAL A 6 -22.14 -14.90 -3.60
C VAL A 6 -22.68 -13.49 -3.89
N ASP A 7 -23.12 -12.78 -2.86
CA ASP A 7 -23.52 -11.38 -3.03
C ASP A 7 -22.29 -10.49 -3.13
N VAL A 8 -21.33 -10.66 -2.21
CA VAL A 8 -20.08 -9.89 -2.21
C VAL A 8 -18.88 -10.80 -2.07
N LEU A 9 -17.92 -10.62 -2.98
CA LEU A 9 -16.61 -11.27 -2.91
C LEU A 9 -15.52 -10.24 -2.61
N ILE A 10 -14.75 -10.47 -1.56
CA ILE A 10 -13.59 -9.65 -1.18
C ILE A 10 -12.31 -10.46 -1.42
N VAL A 11 -11.40 -9.91 -2.21
CA VAL A 11 -10.13 -10.56 -2.55
C VAL A 11 -8.99 -9.96 -1.72
N GLY A 12 -8.54 -10.72 -0.71
CA GLY A 12 -7.49 -10.38 0.23
C GLY A 12 -8.03 -10.17 1.65
N ALA A 13 -7.52 -10.90 2.64
CA ALA A 13 -7.90 -10.76 4.04
C ALA A 13 -6.86 -9.98 4.85
N GLY A 14 -6.34 -8.89 4.27
CA GLY A 14 -5.60 -7.87 4.99
C GLY A 14 -6.52 -6.88 5.73
N PRO A 15 -5.96 -5.81 6.33
CA PRO A 15 -6.74 -4.82 7.08
C PRO A 15 -7.92 -4.22 6.30
N ALA A 16 -7.73 -3.91 5.01
CA ALA A 16 -8.78 -3.35 4.16
C ALA A 16 -9.91 -4.37 3.91
N GLY A 17 -9.57 -5.59 3.48
CA GLY A 17 -10.57 -6.61 3.17
C GLY A 17 -11.33 -7.11 4.39
N LEU A 18 -10.64 -7.29 5.53
CA LEU A 18 -11.29 -7.67 6.79
C LEU A 18 -12.24 -6.57 7.29
N ALA A 19 -11.84 -5.30 7.21
CA ALA A 19 -12.72 -4.20 7.57
C ALA A 19 -13.92 -4.07 6.63
N ALA A 20 -13.72 -4.21 5.31
CA ALA A 20 -14.82 -4.24 4.35
C ALA A 20 -15.79 -5.39 4.63
N GLY A 21 -15.27 -6.59 4.90
CA GLY A 21 -16.09 -7.76 5.20
C GLY A 21 -16.91 -7.60 6.47
N ALA A 22 -16.32 -7.05 7.54
CA ALA A 22 -17.02 -6.77 8.78
C ALA A 22 -18.17 -5.78 8.58
N GLU A 23 -17.93 -4.66 7.90
CA GLU A 23 -18.97 -3.64 7.64
C GLU A 23 -20.09 -4.18 6.74
N LEU A 24 -19.74 -4.90 5.68
CA LEU A 24 -20.72 -5.43 4.73
C LEU A 24 -21.59 -6.54 5.33
N ALA A 25 -20.98 -7.46 6.08
CA ALA A 25 -21.71 -8.53 6.75
C ALA A 25 -22.62 -7.95 7.85
N GLY A 26 -22.10 -7.02 8.67
CA GLY A 26 -22.87 -6.34 9.70
C GLY A 26 -24.02 -5.49 9.16
N ALA A 27 -23.89 -4.95 7.93
CA ALA A 27 -24.96 -4.24 7.24
C ALA A 27 -25.97 -5.15 6.53
N GLY A 28 -25.81 -6.47 6.61
CA GLY A 28 -26.74 -7.43 5.98
C GLY A 28 -26.64 -7.50 4.46
N ALA A 29 -25.44 -7.32 3.88
CA ALA A 29 -25.20 -7.35 2.43
C ALA A 29 -25.35 -8.74 1.77
N GLY A 30 -26.07 -9.68 2.42
CA GLY A 30 -26.23 -11.06 1.97
C GLY A 30 -24.99 -11.92 2.25
N ARG A 31 -24.65 -12.82 1.32
CA ARG A 31 -23.49 -13.71 1.44
C ARG A 31 -22.20 -12.96 1.10
N VAL A 32 -21.51 -12.49 2.15
CA VAL A 32 -20.20 -11.85 2.08
C VAL A 32 -19.09 -12.88 2.27
N GLU A 33 -18.19 -13.01 1.31
CA GLU A 33 -17.09 -13.97 1.34
C GLU A 33 -15.73 -13.28 1.11
N ILE A 34 -14.78 -13.54 1.99
CA ILE A 34 -13.41 -13.04 1.94
C ILE A 34 -12.48 -14.20 1.56
N LEU A 35 -11.69 -14.02 0.51
CA LEU A 35 -10.68 -14.98 0.08
C LEU A 35 -9.28 -14.48 0.46
N GLU A 36 -8.48 -15.38 1.03
CA GLU A 36 -7.09 -15.15 1.37
C GLU A 36 -6.22 -16.26 0.78
N ARG A 37 -5.14 -15.86 0.11
CA ARG A 37 -4.20 -16.79 -0.53
C ARG A 37 -3.30 -17.49 0.49
N GLU A 38 -2.97 -16.81 1.58
CA GLU A 38 -2.18 -17.36 2.68
C GLU A 38 -3.02 -18.30 3.55
N GLN A 39 -2.36 -19.17 4.31
CA GLN A 39 -3.04 -20.12 5.22
C GLN A 39 -3.75 -19.42 6.40
N GLU A 40 -3.34 -18.19 6.70
CA GLU A 40 -3.90 -17.37 7.78
C GLU A 40 -4.22 -15.96 7.30
N ALA A 41 -5.40 -15.47 7.67
CA ALA A 41 -5.86 -14.11 7.43
C ALA A 41 -5.24 -13.09 8.39
N GLY A 42 -5.22 -11.83 7.97
CA GLY A 42 -4.67 -10.71 8.74
C GLY A 42 -3.63 -9.89 7.99
N GLY A 43 -3.19 -10.36 6.82
CA GLY A 43 -2.18 -9.69 5.98
C GLY A 43 -0.83 -9.45 6.66
N VAL A 44 -0.10 -8.46 6.17
CA VAL A 44 1.23 -8.06 6.68
C VAL A 44 1.30 -7.81 8.20
N PRO A 45 0.28 -7.22 8.88
CA PRO A 45 0.31 -7.05 10.33
C PRO A 45 0.65 -8.31 11.13
N ARG A 46 0.33 -9.51 10.63
CA ARG A 46 0.73 -10.78 11.27
C ARG A 46 2.24 -10.91 11.48
N HIS A 47 3.04 -10.25 10.66
CA HIS A 47 4.50 -10.35 10.68
C HIS A 47 5.14 -9.23 11.50
N CYS A 48 4.41 -8.13 11.73
CA CYS A 48 4.92 -6.92 12.37
C CYS A 48 4.86 -6.98 13.92
N HIS A 49 5.91 -7.53 14.54
CA HIS A 49 6.02 -7.70 15.99
C HIS A 49 6.45 -6.42 16.74
N HIS A 50 5.84 -5.30 16.37
CA HIS A 50 6.00 -4.02 17.07
C HIS A 50 4.63 -3.43 17.40
N GLY A 51 4.60 -2.47 18.34
CA GLY A 51 3.40 -1.72 18.69
C GLY A 51 3.00 -0.68 17.63
N GLY A 52 1.94 0.09 17.91
CA GLY A 52 1.45 1.16 17.03
C GLY A 52 0.20 0.80 16.22
N PHE A 53 -0.23 -0.47 16.22
CA PHE A 53 -1.43 -0.90 15.51
C PHE A 53 -2.70 -0.62 16.32
N GLY A 54 -3.73 -0.09 15.67
CA GLY A 54 -5.03 0.23 16.27
C GLY A 54 -5.01 1.45 17.22
N GLY A 55 -3.91 2.21 17.25
CA GLY A 55 -3.78 3.42 18.08
C GLY A 55 -4.45 4.67 17.49
N ARG A 56 -4.41 5.80 18.23
CA ARG A 56 -4.94 7.10 17.76
C ARG A 56 -4.37 7.54 16.40
N LEU A 57 -3.09 7.27 16.15
CA LEU A 57 -2.43 7.62 14.89
C LEU A 57 -2.95 6.78 13.71
N ASP A 58 -3.46 5.57 13.94
CA ASP A 58 -4.07 4.71 12.92
C ASP A 58 -5.48 5.16 12.51
N ARG A 59 -6.05 6.14 13.24
CA ARG A 59 -7.41 6.66 13.02
C ARG A 59 -7.45 8.01 12.28
N THR A 60 -6.31 8.57 11.88
CA THR A 60 -6.27 9.90 11.24
C THR A 60 -5.33 9.92 10.03
N VAL A 61 -5.86 10.38 8.90
CA VAL A 61 -5.17 10.55 7.60
C VAL A 61 -3.87 11.37 7.73
N TYR A 62 -3.85 12.36 8.63
CA TYR A 62 -2.75 13.32 8.81
C TYR A 62 -1.85 13.06 10.02
N ALA A 63 -2.07 11.96 10.74
CA ALA A 63 -1.28 11.61 11.92
C ALA A 63 0.23 11.43 11.62
N TRP A 64 0.61 11.22 10.35
CA TRP A 64 2.00 11.17 9.92
C TRP A 64 2.78 12.46 10.23
N ALA A 65 2.11 13.63 10.17
CA ALA A 65 2.74 14.94 10.36
C ALA A 65 3.14 15.16 11.81
N ALA A 66 2.41 14.54 12.75
CA ALA A 66 2.67 14.56 14.18
C ALA A 66 3.57 13.40 14.66
N ALA A 67 3.73 12.35 13.86
CA ALA A 67 4.56 11.20 14.18
C ALA A 67 6.06 11.53 13.99
N THR A 68 6.68 12.11 15.01
CA THR A 68 8.13 12.02 15.24
C THR A 68 8.47 10.62 15.74
N GLY A 69 9.74 10.22 15.66
CA GLY A 69 10.26 8.85 15.84
C GLY A 69 9.89 8.05 17.11
N SER A 70 9.00 8.57 17.96
CA SER A 70 8.35 7.88 19.09
C SER A 70 7.04 7.16 18.70
N ALA A 71 6.49 7.35 17.48
CA ALA A 71 5.23 6.70 17.08
C ALA A 71 5.29 5.15 16.99
N TYR A 72 6.50 4.57 16.96
CA TYR A 72 6.73 3.12 17.07
C TYR A 72 6.93 2.66 18.53
N ALA A 73 7.00 3.58 19.49
CA ALA A 73 7.19 3.28 20.90
C ALA A 73 5.84 3.00 21.59
N GLY A 74 5.51 1.72 21.70
CA GLY A 74 4.78 1.14 22.84
C GLY A 74 3.29 1.46 23.03
N SER A 75 2.69 2.45 22.36
CA SER A 75 1.25 2.71 22.48
C SER A 75 0.45 2.04 21.36
N GLY A 76 -0.56 1.25 21.71
CA GLY A 76 -1.38 0.45 20.78
C GLY A 76 -1.15 -1.05 20.90
N THR A 77 -1.79 -1.83 20.04
CA THR A 77 -1.66 -3.30 19.98
C THR A 77 -0.50 -3.72 19.08
N SER A 78 0.01 -4.94 19.25
CA SER A 78 0.97 -5.52 18.29
C SER A 78 0.28 -5.84 16.96
N GLY A 79 1.04 -5.90 15.87
CA GLY A 79 0.51 -6.30 14.56
C GLY A 79 -0.25 -7.63 14.58
N PRO A 80 0.30 -8.72 15.16
CA PRO A 80 -0.42 -9.99 15.27
C PRO A 80 -1.70 -9.91 16.10
N ALA A 81 -1.73 -9.10 17.17
CA ALA A 81 -2.94 -8.90 17.95
C ALA A 81 -3.99 -8.10 17.16
N TYR A 82 -3.57 -7.08 16.41
CA TYR A 82 -4.45 -6.33 15.52
C TYR A 82 -5.04 -7.20 14.41
N ALA A 83 -4.23 -8.06 13.78
CA ALA A 83 -4.67 -9.02 12.78
C ALA A 83 -5.75 -9.96 13.34
N ARG A 84 -5.50 -10.60 14.49
CA ARG A 84 -6.46 -11.50 15.15
C ARG A 84 -7.78 -10.80 15.47
N ARG A 85 -7.73 -9.57 16.02
CA ARG A 85 -8.94 -8.78 16.31
C ARG A 85 -9.71 -8.43 15.03
N SER A 86 -9.01 -8.12 13.94
CA SER A 86 -9.65 -7.78 12.66
C SER A 86 -10.32 -9.00 12.03
N VAL A 87 -9.71 -10.18 12.15
CA VAL A 87 -10.30 -11.45 11.72
C VAL A 87 -11.54 -11.78 12.56
N ALA A 88 -11.43 -11.71 13.89
CA ALA A 88 -12.56 -11.95 14.79
C ALA A 88 -13.74 -11.01 14.46
N ALA A 89 -13.48 -9.70 14.31
CA ALA A 89 -14.52 -8.73 13.98
C ALA A 89 -15.25 -9.04 12.66
N ALA A 90 -14.54 -9.52 11.63
CA ALA A 90 -15.17 -9.90 10.36
C ALA A 90 -16.04 -11.17 10.49
N LEU A 91 -15.55 -12.17 11.23
CA LEU A 91 -16.28 -13.42 11.47
C LEU A 91 -17.50 -13.20 12.37
N ASP A 92 -17.34 -12.43 13.46
CA ASP A 92 -18.42 -12.10 14.40
C ASP A 92 -19.53 -11.29 13.72
N ALA A 93 -19.19 -10.47 12.71
CA ALA A 93 -20.16 -9.76 11.88
C ALA A 93 -20.87 -10.65 10.83
N GLY A 94 -20.42 -11.90 10.65
CA GLY A 94 -21.05 -12.88 9.76
C GLY A 94 -20.37 -13.04 8.38
N ALA A 95 -19.19 -12.46 8.15
CA ALA A 95 -18.46 -12.69 6.90
C ALA A 95 -17.88 -14.10 6.86
N ALA A 96 -17.99 -14.79 5.71
CA ALA A 96 -17.31 -16.05 5.49
C ALA A 96 -15.85 -15.79 5.10
N LEU A 97 -14.89 -16.47 5.74
CA LEU A 97 -13.47 -16.35 5.44
C LEU A 97 -12.91 -17.70 4.94
N ARG A 98 -12.24 -17.68 3.78
CA ARG A 98 -11.53 -18.84 3.23
C ARG A 98 -10.06 -18.50 3.00
N THR A 99 -9.20 -19.17 3.74
CA THR A 99 -7.74 -19.09 3.59
C THR A 99 -7.21 -20.19 2.67
N GLY A 100 -5.98 -20.03 2.18
CA GLY A 100 -5.37 -20.94 1.21
C GLY A 100 -6.02 -20.91 -0.17
N VAL A 101 -6.84 -19.89 -0.48
CA VAL A 101 -7.56 -19.74 -1.75
C VAL A 101 -7.00 -18.54 -2.50
N SER A 102 -6.29 -18.80 -3.60
CA SER A 102 -5.75 -17.76 -4.48
C SER A 102 -6.74 -17.43 -5.59
N VAL A 103 -7.04 -16.15 -5.79
CA VAL A 103 -7.73 -15.68 -7.00
C VAL A 103 -6.71 -15.49 -8.11
N THR A 104 -6.85 -16.24 -9.20
CA THR A 104 -5.81 -16.35 -10.24
C THR A 104 -6.16 -15.61 -11.54
N GLY A 105 -7.44 -15.30 -11.75
CA GLY A 105 -7.92 -14.63 -12.95
C GLY A 105 -9.40 -14.27 -12.90
N TRP A 106 -9.91 -13.88 -14.07
CA TRP A 106 -11.31 -13.53 -14.30
C TRP A 106 -11.89 -14.47 -15.36
N ALA A 107 -13.10 -14.96 -15.12
CA ALA A 107 -13.90 -15.72 -16.09
C ALA A 107 -15.10 -14.91 -16.61
N GLY A 108 -15.27 -13.67 -16.14
CA GLY A 108 -16.35 -12.77 -16.55
C GLY A 108 -16.22 -11.40 -15.88
N PRO A 109 -17.21 -10.49 -16.08
CA PRO A 109 -17.15 -9.13 -15.51
C PRO A 109 -17.01 -9.13 -13.98
N ARG A 110 -17.75 -10.01 -13.30
CA ARG A 110 -17.75 -10.18 -11.84
C ARG A 110 -17.57 -11.63 -11.42
N THR A 111 -16.96 -12.43 -12.30
CA THR A 111 -16.68 -13.85 -12.05
C THR A 111 -15.17 -14.03 -12.02
N VAL A 112 -14.66 -14.56 -10.92
CA VAL A 112 -13.24 -14.83 -10.74
C VAL A 112 -12.94 -16.32 -10.79
N GLU A 113 -11.73 -16.66 -11.20
CA GLU A 113 -11.18 -18.01 -11.11
C GLU A 113 -10.30 -18.12 -9.87
N THR A 114 -10.48 -19.19 -9.11
CA THR A 114 -9.72 -19.44 -7.87
C THR A 114 -9.05 -20.80 -7.89
N THR A 115 -8.00 -20.93 -7.09
CA THR A 115 -7.29 -22.18 -6.83
C THR A 115 -7.06 -22.31 -5.34
N GLY A 116 -7.46 -23.43 -4.76
CA GLY A 116 -7.26 -23.73 -3.35
C GLY A 116 -7.29 -25.24 -3.06
N PRO A 117 -7.38 -25.66 -1.79
CA PRO A 117 -7.37 -27.07 -1.42
C PRO A 117 -8.47 -27.93 -2.09
N GLY A 118 -9.62 -27.31 -2.41
CA GLY A 118 -10.72 -27.96 -3.14
C GLY A 118 -10.56 -27.99 -4.66
N GLY A 119 -9.42 -27.56 -5.21
CA GLY A 119 -9.16 -27.48 -6.65
C GLY A 119 -9.57 -26.14 -7.27
N LEU A 120 -9.92 -26.17 -8.56
CA LEU A 120 -10.31 -25.00 -9.36
C LEU A 120 -11.81 -24.70 -9.22
N GLU A 121 -12.12 -23.46 -8.88
CA GLU A 121 -13.49 -22.96 -8.71
C GLU A 121 -13.69 -21.64 -9.48
N ARG A 122 -14.92 -21.41 -9.94
CA ARG A 122 -15.39 -20.11 -10.42
C ARG A 122 -16.40 -19.54 -9.44
N ILE A 123 -16.18 -18.29 -9.03
CA ILE A 123 -17.08 -17.58 -8.11
C ILE A 123 -17.61 -16.34 -8.81
N THR A 124 -18.93 -16.30 -9.02
CA THR A 124 -19.64 -15.12 -9.52
C THR A 124 -20.17 -14.32 -8.34
N ALA A 125 -19.94 -13.02 -8.34
CA ALA A 125 -20.45 -12.12 -7.31
C ALA A 125 -21.29 -11.00 -7.90
N ARG A 126 -22.23 -10.46 -7.12
CA ARG A 126 -22.94 -9.22 -7.49
C ARG A 126 -22.01 -8.00 -7.35
N ALA A 127 -21.10 -8.01 -6.38
CA ALA A 127 -20.01 -7.06 -6.23
C ALA A 127 -18.68 -7.75 -5.89
N VAL A 128 -17.57 -7.24 -6.43
CA VAL A 128 -16.21 -7.69 -6.11
C VAL A 128 -15.41 -6.53 -5.53
N VAL A 129 -14.78 -6.71 -4.37
CA VAL A 129 -13.84 -5.76 -3.78
C VAL A 129 -12.42 -6.32 -3.87
N LEU A 130 -11.54 -5.63 -4.59
CA LEU A 130 -10.12 -5.95 -4.66
C LEU A 130 -9.39 -5.26 -3.49
N ALA A 131 -8.85 -6.06 -2.58
CA ALA A 131 -8.11 -5.61 -1.39
C ALA A 131 -6.76 -6.34 -1.25
N THR A 132 -6.11 -6.60 -2.40
CA THR A 132 -4.90 -7.44 -2.52
C THR A 132 -3.63 -6.79 -1.95
N GLY A 133 -3.69 -5.53 -1.53
CA GLY A 133 -2.60 -4.85 -0.85
C GLY A 133 -1.43 -4.49 -1.78
N ALA A 134 -0.21 -4.54 -1.25
CA ALA A 134 1.01 -4.13 -1.93
C ALA A 134 2.20 -5.01 -1.51
N ARG A 135 3.24 -5.05 -2.35
CA ARG A 135 4.49 -5.78 -2.11
C ARG A 135 5.70 -4.86 -2.27
N GLU A 136 6.75 -5.09 -1.49
CA GLU A 136 8.06 -4.46 -1.71
C GLU A 136 8.65 -4.97 -3.02
N ARG A 137 9.30 -4.09 -3.79
CA ARG A 137 10.02 -4.56 -4.98
C ARG A 137 11.23 -5.39 -4.54
N PRO A 138 11.29 -6.68 -4.92
CA PRO A 138 12.48 -7.47 -4.66
C PRO A 138 13.63 -7.00 -5.54
N ARG A 139 14.81 -7.58 -5.33
CA ARG A 139 16.02 -7.28 -6.09
C ARG A 139 15.81 -7.27 -7.60
N SER A 140 15.15 -8.30 -8.14
CA SER A 140 14.90 -8.43 -9.58
C SER A 140 14.08 -7.27 -10.13
N ALA A 141 13.05 -6.85 -9.40
CA ALA A 141 12.23 -5.71 -9.78
C ALA A 141 13.00 -4.39 -9.69
N ARG A 142 14.03 -4.28 -8.84
CA ARG A 142 14.90 -3.09 -8.72
C ARG A 142 16.08 -3.08 -9.69
N LEU A 143 16.25 -4.13 -10.51
CA LEU A 143 17.34 -4.27 -11.47
C LEU A 143 18.75 -4.18 -10.85
N ILE A 144 18.91 -4.60 -9.59
CA ILE A 144 20.21 -4.62 -8.91
C ILE A 144 21.04 -5.81 -9.43
N PRO A 145 22.18 -5.57 -10.10
CA PRO A 145 22.97 -6.63 -10.74
C PRO A 145 23.86 -7.38 -9.73
N GLY A 146 24.76 -8.24 -10.21
CA GLY A 146 25.65 -9.08 -9.40
C GLY A 146 25.26 -10.57 -9.37
N THR A 147 25.89 -11.34 -8.49
CA THR A 147 25.65 -12.79 -8.32
C THR A 147 24.28 -13.06 -7.68
N ARG A 148 23.79 -14.32 -7.62
CA ARG A 148 22.48 -14.67 -7.01
C ARG A 148 22.60 -15.49 -5.70
N PRO A 149 23.21 -14.94 -4.64
CA PRO A 149 23.39 -15.68 -3.40
C PRO A 149 22.13 -15.72 -2.53
N ALA A 150 22.10 -16.64 -1.56
CA ALA A 150 21.22 -16.54 -0.40
C ALA A 150 21.57 -15.31 0.46
N GLY A 151 20.61 -14.84 1.27
CA GLY A 151 20.79 -13.68 2.14
C GLY A 151 20.23 -12.36 1.59
N VAL A 152 19.46 -12.39 0.50
CA VAL A 152 18.79 -11.22 -0.07
C VAL A 152 17.31 -11.27 0.29
N TRP A 153 16.82 -10.27 1.02
CA TRP A 153 15.46 -10.22 1.56
C TRP A 153 14.79 -8.88 1.26
N THR A 154 13.46 -8.86 1.19
CA THR A 154 12.65 -7.65 1.46
C THR A 154 12.30 -7.56 2.94
N THR A 155 11.76 -6.43 3.40
CA THR A 155 11.38 -6.29 4.82
C THR A 155 10.29 -7.28 5.21
N GLY A 156 9.24 -7.40 4.39
CA GLY A 156 8.16 -8.37 4.61
C GLY A 156 8.68 -9.82 4.70
N GLU A 157 9.53 -10.25 3.75
CA GLU A 157 10.11 -11.60 3.77
C GLU A 157 10.98 -11.84 5.01
N LEU A 158 11.78 -10.85 5.41
CA LEU A 158 12.58 -10.92 6.63
C LEU A 158 11.69 -11.09 7.87
N GLN A 159 10.62 -10.30 7.98
CA GLN A 159 9.71 -10.35 9.12
C GLN A 159 8.99 -11.69 9.21
N GLN A 160 8.54 -12.22 8.06
CA GLN A 160 7.94 -13.54 8.00
C GLN A 160 8.95 -14.63 8.39
N ALA A 161 10.18 -14.61 7.85
CA ALA A 161 11.22 -15.57 8.16
C ALA A 161 11.57 -15.59 9.66
N VAL A 162 11.79 -14.42 10.27
CA VAL A 162 12.17 -14.31 11.68
C VAL A 162 10.99 -14.59 12.60
N HIS A 163 9.87 -13.90 12.41
CA HIS A 163 8.81 -13.89 13.42
C HIS A 163 7.79 -15.02 13.28
N LEU A 164 7.50 -15.49 12.05
CA LEU A 164 6.57 -16.60 11.86
C LEU A 164 7.28 -17.95 11.86
N TYR A 165 8.45 -18.04 11.23
CA TYR A 165 9.13 -19.32 11.00
C TYR A 165 10.35 -19.55 11.88
N GLY A 166 10.76 -18.58 12.70
CA GLY A 166 11.94 -18.70 13.57
C GLY A 166 13.23 -18.98 12.81
N GLN A 167 13.32 -18.57 11.54
CA GLN A 167 14.46 -18.87 10.68
C GLN A 167 15.70 -18.09 11.09
N ARG A 168 16.85 -18.74 11.00
CA ARG A 168 18.15 -18.08 11.11
C ARG A 168 18.46 -17.33 9.82
N ILE A 169 18.76 -16.03 9.93
CA ILE A 169 19.00 -15.16 8.77
C ILE A 169 20.48 -15.16 8.36
N GLY A 170 21.32 -14.56 9.21
CA GLY A 170 22.73 -14.32 8.97
C GLY A 170 23.35 -13.66 10.21
N THR A 171 24.55 -13.12 10.08
CA THR A 171 25.29 -12.49 11.18
C THR A 171 25.51 -11.00 10.97
N THR A 172 25.58 -10.56 9.70
CA THR A 172 25.84 -9.16 9.35
C THR A 172 24.95 -8.71 8.20
N ALA A 173 24.29 -7.57 8.37
CA ALA A 173 23.28 -7.09 7.43
C ALA A 173 23.50 -5.64 6.97
N VAL A 174 23.17 -5.39 5.70
CA VAL A 174 22.99 -4.03 5.16
C VAL A 174 21.50 -3.84 4.84
N VAL A 175 20.92 -2.72 5.25
CA VAL A 175 19.53 -2.34 4.92
C VAL A 175 19.56 -1.27 3.85
N VAL A 176 18.79 -1.42 2.78
CA VAL A 176 18.79 -0.54 1.60
C VAL A 176 17.41 0.09 1.44
N GLY A 177 17.31 1.38 1.78
CA GLY A 177 16.10 2.20 1.74
C GLY A 177 16.02 3.13 2.94
N GLY A 178 15.48 4.33 2.72
CA GLY A 178 15.37 5.41 3.73
C GLY A 178 13.95 5.64 4.25
N GLU A 179 12.99 4.82 3.83
CA GLU A 179 11.58 4.91 4.22
C GLU A 179 11.36 4.48 5.69
N PRO A 180 10.25 4.88 6.35
CA PRO A 180 9.97 4.50 7.74
C PRO A 180 10.05 2.99 8.01
N VAL A 181 9.68 2.15 7.03
CA VAL A 181 9.75 0.68 7.11
C VAL A 181 11.18 0.15 7.33
N ALA A 182 12.23 0.90 6.97
CA ALA A 182 13.62 0.54 7.25
C ALA A 182 13.88 0.34 8.75
N HIS A 183 13.18 1.09 9.61
CA HIS A 183 13.30 0.92 11.07
C HIS A 183 12.78 -0.44 11.52
N ALA A 184 11.69 -0.91 10.90
CA ALA A 184 11.13 -2.24 11.19
C ALA A 184 12.10 -3.34 10.74
N ALA A 185 12.74 -3.19 9.58
CA ALA A 185 13.80 -4.11 9.12
C ALA A 185 14.96 -4.20 10.13
N VAL A 186 15.49 -3.04 10.56
CA VAL A 186 16.58 -2.98 11.55
C VAL A 186 16.16 -3.60 12.88
N ALA A 187 14.94 -3.34 13.34
CA ALA A 187 14.42 -3.91 14.58
C ALA A 187 14.32 -5.44 14.51
N THR A 188 13.80 -5.97 13.39
CA THR A 188 13.70 -7.43 13.16
C THR A 188 15.08 -8.08 13.08
N LEU A 189 16.05 -7.48 12.38
CA LEU A 189 17.44 -7.96 12.32
C LEU A 189 18.07 -8.04 13.72
N ARG A 190 17.89 -7.00 14.54
CA ARG A 190 18.40 -6.96 15.92
C ARG A 190 17.73 -8.01 16.82
N ALA A 191 16.42 -8.20 16.69
CA ALA A 191 15.70 -9.25 17.40
C ALA A 191 16.20 -10.66 17.02
N ALA A 192 16.68 -10.83 15.78
CA ALA A 192 17.31 -12.06 15.31
C ALA A 192 18.82 -12.15 15.62
N GLY A 193 19.39 -11.22 16.39
CA GLY A 193 20.82 -11.21 16.75
C GLY A 193 21.78 -10.81 15.62
N VAL A 194 21.27 -10.21 14.54
CA VAL A 194 22.08 -9.81 13.37
C VAL A 194 22.67 -8.42 13.57
N HIS A 195 23.97 -8.28 13.34
CA HIS A 195 24.65 -6.99 13.37
C HIS A 195 24.35 -6.17 12.10
N VAL A 196 23.72 -5.01 12.25
CA VAL A 196 23.43 -4.12 11.11
C VAL A 196 24.63 -3.21 10.86
N VAL A 197 25.32 -3.44 9.74
CA VAL A 197 26.52 -2.71 9.32
C VAL A 197 26.19 -1.27 8.95
N ALA A 198 25.14 -1.08 8.15
CA ALA A 198 24.66 0.23 7.75
C ALA A 198 23.21 0.18 7.22
N VAL A 199 22.54 1.33 7.29
CA VAL A 199 21.38 1.65 6.45
C VAL A 199 21.87 2.52 5.30
N VAL A 200 21.50 2.19 4.06
CA VAL A 200 21.94 2.88 2.84
C VAL A 200 20.73 3.48 2.12
N THR A 201 20.84 4.73 1.69
CA THR A 201 19.80 5.43 0.94
C THR A 201 20.40 6.36 -0.10
N ASP A 202 19.78 6.42 -1.29
CA ASP A 202 20.11 7.38 -2.35
C ASP A 202 19.63 8.80 -2.00
N ARG A 203 18.69 8.94 -1.07
CA ARG A 203 18.13 10.23 -0.65
C ARG A 203 18.94 10.90 0.46
N THR A 204 19.06 12.22 0.40
CA THR A 204 19.44 13.04 1.55
C THR A 204 18.40 12.85 2.67
N PRO A 205 18.81 12.50 3.90
CA PRO A 205 17.86 12.19 4.94
C PRO A 205 17.17 13.48 5.39
N LEU A 206 15.87 13.38 5.60
CA LEU A 206 15.18 14.35 6.46
C LEU A 206 15.47 14.01 7.92
N PRO A 207 15.38 14.97 8.85
CA PRO A 207 15.78 14.82 10.26
C PRO A 207 14.84 13.90 11.09
N VAL A 208 14.31 12.83 10.49
CA VAL A 208 13.29 11.95 11.07
C VAL A 208 13.73 10.50 11.17
N LEU A 209 14.97 10.14 10.83
CA LEU A 209 15.57 9.00 11.53
C LEU A 209 15.90 9.53 12.94
N PRO A 210 15.10 9.23 13.99
CA PRO A 210 15.70 9.23 15.31
C PRO A 210 16.93 8.37 15.14
N ARG A 211 18.12 8.94 15.37
CA ARG A 211 19.38 8.22 15.33
C ARG A 211 19.10 6.87 15.99
N SER A 212 18.98 5.79 15.21
CA SER A 212 19.12 4.47 15.78
C SER A 212 20.52 4.57 16.33
N ARG A 213 20.68 4.86 17.63
CA ARG A 213 21.86 5.56 18.18
C ARG A 213 23.18 4.78 17.98
N HIS A 214 23.11 3.64 17.28
CA HIS A 214 24.13 2.64 17.04
C HIS A 214 24.09 2.00 15.63
N VAL A 215 23.43 2.55 14.60
CA VAL A 215 23.58 2.06 13.19
C VAL A 215 24.00 3.21 12.26
N PRO A 216 25.11 3.07 11.52
CA PRO A 216 25.51 4.02 10.50
C PRO A 216 24.44 4.22 9.41
N LEU A 217 24.19 5.47 9.04
CA LEU A 217 23.33 5.84 7.91
C LEU A 217 24.19 6.43 6.79
N LEU A 218 24.26 5.73 5.65
CA LEU A 218 24.95 6.16 4.45
C LEU A 218 23.94 6.75 3.48
N THR A 219 24.10 8.02 3.15
CA THR A 219 23.17 8.74 2.27
C THR A 219 23.86 9.20 1.00
N GLY A 220 23.11 9.40 -0.09
CA GLY A 220 23.70 9.69 -1.38
C GLY A 220 24.50 8.50 -1.91
N ALA A 221 24.02 7.29 -1.64
CA ALA A 221 24.65 6.05 -2.07
C ALA A 221 23.59 5.09 -2.63
N THR A 222 23.88 4.54 -3.81
CA THR A 222 23.03 3.59 -4.52
C THR A 222 23.69 2.23 -4.58
N VAL A 223 22.93 1.15 -4.38
CA VAL A 223 23.43 -0.21 -4.56
C VAL A 223 23.63 -0.50 -6.04
N THR A 224 24.84 -0.87 -6.43
CA THR A 224 25.22 -1.18 -7.81
C THR A 224 25.50 -2.65 -8.04
N GLY A 225 25.59 -3.47 -7.00
CA GLY A 225 25.90 -4.89 -7.17
C GLY A 225 25.83 -5.68 -5.87
N LEU A 226 25.57 -6.97 -5.99
CA LEU A 226 25.64 -7.94 -4.89
C LEU A 226 26.69 -9.01 -5.22
N THR A 227 27.51 -9.36 -4.23
CA THR A 227 28.60 -10.35 -4.40
C THR A 227 28.39 -11.58 -3.53
N GLY A 228 28.94 -12.72 -3.95
CA GLY A 228 28.88 -14.01 -3.25
C GLY A 228 28.17 -15.09 -4.06
N ARG A 229 28.61 -16.36 -3.96
CA ARG A 229 28.03 -17.47 -4.74
C ARG A 229 26.90 -18.16 -4.00
N ALA A 230 27.21 -18.92 -2.94
CA ALA A 230 26.21 -19.62 -2.14
C ALA A 230 25.48 -18.66 -1.18
N ARG A 231 26.23 -17.75 -0.56
CA ARG A 231 25.73 -16.73 0.37
C ARG A 231 26.35 -15.38 0.04
N LEU A 232 25.62 -14.32 0.38
CA LEU A 232 26.07 -12.95 0.16
C LEU A 232 27.39 -12.74 0.90
N THR A 233 28.32 -12.02 0.28
CA THR A 233 29.58 -11.62 0.90
C THR A 233 29.74 -10.10 0.97
N GLY A 234 28.96 -9.37 0.18
CA GLY A 234 28.93 -7.92 0.28
C GLY A 234 28.00 -7.24 -0.72
N VAL A 235 27.76 -5.97 -0.43
CA VAL A 235 26.94 -5.03 -1.21
C VAL A 235 27.86 -3.95 -1.77
N GLU A 236 27.86 -3.79 -3.09
CA GLU A 236 28.60 -2.74 -3.79
C GLU A 236 27.74 -1.48 -3.87
N LEU A 237 28.35 -0.35 -3.53
CA LEU A 237 27.72 0.96 -3.50
C LEU A 237 28.45 1.92 -4.44
N ARG A 238 27.69 2.77 -5.12
CA ARG A 238 28.18 3.99 -5.78
C ARG A 238 27.63 5.21 -5.06
N HIS A 239 28.53 6.09 -4.63
CA HIS A 239 28.22 7.36 -3.97
C HIS A 239 27.94 8.45 -5.02
N ASP A 240 27.23 9.51 -4.63
CA ASP A 240 26.89 10.63 -5.51
C ASP A 240 28.13 11.37 -6.05
N ASP A 241 29.24 11.32 -5.31
CA ASP A 241 30.55 11.86 -5.71
C ASP A 241 31.34 10.95 -6.67
N GLY A 242 30.75 9.83 -7.08
CA GLY A 242 31.34 8.87 -8.00
C GLY A 242 32.22 7.80 -7.34
N ARG A 243 32.54 7.91 -6.05
CA ARG A 243 33.30 6.87 -5.35
C ARG A 243 32.52 5.56 -5.28
N THR A 244 33.24 4.45 -5.30
CA THR A 244 32.67 3.11 -5.11
C THR A 244 33.18 2.48 -3.83
N THR A 245 32.31 1.81 -3.07
CA THR A 245 32.68 1.10 -1.84
C THR A 245 31.95 -0.21 -1.74
N THR A 246 32.58 -1.22 -1.13
CA THR A 246 31.93 -2.51 -0.83
C THR A 246 31.74 -2.66 0.67
N LEU A 247 30.49 -2.87 1.09
CA LEU A 247 30.17 -3.25 2.47
C LEU A 247 30.17 -4.78 2.57
N ARG A 248 30.98 -5.34 3.45
CA ARG A 248 30.97 -6.78 3.73
C ARG A 248 29.75 -7.12 4.60
N CYS A 249 28.92 -8.04 4.14
CA CYS A 249 27.79 -8.56 4.90
C CYS A 249 27.33 -9.90 4.30
N ASP A 250 26.63 -10.69 5.10
CA ASP A 250 26.03 -11.96 4.66
C ASP A 250 24.52 -11.88 4.40
N THR A 251 23.95 -10.70 4.67
CA THR A 251 22.52 -10.40 4.53
C THR A 251 22.34 -8.99 3.94
N VAL A 252 21.40 -8.82 3.02
CA VAL A 252 20.91 -7.52 2.56
C VAL A 252 19.39 -7.49 2.60
N VAL A 253 18.84 -6.39 3.10
CA VAL A 253 17.39 -6.17 3.18
C VAL A 253 17.03 -4.97 2.30
N LEU A 254 16.31 -5.23 1.22
CA LEU A 254 15.80 -4.22 0.31
C LEU A 254 14.45 -3.72 0.82
N THR A 255 14.41 -2.50 1.35
CA THR A 255 13.21 -1.91 1.97
C THR A 255 12.62 -0.80 1.13
N GLY A 256 11.34 -0.47 1.32
CA GLY A 256 10.66 0.57 0.56
C GLY A 256 10.29 0.17 -0.88
N ASP A 257 10.10 1.18 -1.75
CA ASP A 257 9.69 1.02 -3.18
C ASP A 257 8.57 -0.01 -3.39
N PHE A 258 7.46 0.19 -2.69
CA PHE A 258 6.29 -0.69 -2.77
C PHE A 258 5.54 -0.52 -4.08
N VAL A 259 5.06 -1.64 -4.64
CA VAL A 259 4.07 -1.66 -5.73
C VAL A 259 2.76 -2.24 -5.21
N PRO A 260 1.60 -1.72 -5.64
CA PRO A 260 0.34 -2.42 -5.44
C PRO A 260 0.37 -3.84 -6.03
N ASP A 261 -0.32 -4.79 -5.40
CA ASP A 261 -0.54 -6.12 -5.98
C ASP A 261 -1.68 -6.08 -7.01
N HIS A 262 -1.40 -5.39 -8.12
CA HIS A 262 -2.38 -5.00 -9.13
C HIS A 262 -2.55 -6.01 -10.28
N GLU A 263 -1.96 -7.21 -10.18
CA GLU A 263 -2.01 -8.17 -11.30
C GLU A 263 -3.42 -8.64 -11.61
N LEU A 264 -4.26 -8.82 -10.59
CA LEU A 264 -5.65 -9.19 -10.80
C LEU A 264 -6.44 -8.05 -11.48
N ALA A 265 -6.19 -6.80 -11.10
CA ALA A 265 -6.77 -5.64 -11.76
C ALA A 265 -6.31 -5.52 -13.23
N ARG A 266 -5.01 -5.70 -13.48
CA ARG A 266 -4.41 -5.65 -14.82
C ARG A 266 -4.97 -6.75 -15.73
N ARG A 267 -5.00 -8.00 -15.26
CA ARG A 267 -5.58 -9.14 -16.00
C ARG A 267 -7.08 -8.98 -16.23
N GLY A 268 -7.75 -8.31 -15.30
CA GLY A 268 -9.15 -7.92 -15.44
C GLY A 268 -9.37 -6.74 -16.39
N GLY A 269 -8.36 -6.18 -17.04
CA GLY A 269 -8.53 -5.03 -17.93
C GLY A 269 -9.06 -3.78 -17.23
N LEU A 270 -8.88 -3.68 -15.90
CA LEU A 270 -9.20 -2.45 -15.19
C LEU A 270 -8.22 -1.35 -15.61
N ARG A 271 -8.71 -0.13 -15.75
CA ARG A 271 -7.89 1.04 -16.01
C ARG A 271 -6.92 1.21 -14.84
N LEU A 272 -5.63 1.26 -15.11
CA LEU A 272 -4.61 1.53 -14.09
C LEU A 272 -4.19 3.00 -14.09
N ASP A 273 -3.73 3.46 -12.94
CA ASP A 273 -3.07 4.75 -12.79
C ASP A 273 -1.55 4.60 -12.87
N PRO A 274 -0.86 5.30 -13.78
CA PRO A 274 0.60 5.16 -13.93
C PRO A 274 1.37 5.67 -12.71
N GLY A 275 0.79 6.60 -11.94
CA GLY A 275 1.42 7.19 -10.76
C GLY A 275 1.37 6.26 -9.55
N THR A 276 0.17 5.83 -9.15
CA THR A 276 0.00 4.89 -8.02
C THR A 276 0.38 3.46 -8.39
N ARG A 277 0.31 3.11 -9.68
CA ARG A 277 0.41 1.75 -10.25
C ARG A 277 -0.75 0.83 -9.85
N GLY A 278 -1.77 1.36 -9.17
CA GLY A 278 -2.99 0.65 -8.79
C GLY A 278 -4.12 0.87 -9.80
N PRO A 279 -5.31 0.29 -9.55
CA PRO A 279 -6.52 0.64 -10.29
C PRO A 279 -6.79 2.15 -10.20
N ALA A 280 -7.21 2.75 -11.31
CA ALA A 280 -7.80 4.08 -11.29
C ALA A 280 -9.18 4.00 -10.64
N TYR A 281 -9.47 4.94 -9.74
CA TYR A 281 -10.67 4.90 -8.92
C TYR A 281 -11.15 6.30 -8.51
N ASP A 282 -12.45 6.41 -8.26
CA ASP A 282 -13.10 7.63 -7.81
C ASP A 282 -13.24 7.73 -6.28
N ALA A 283 -13.86 8.81 -5.79
CA ALA A 283 -14.10 9.02 -4.36
C ALA A 283 -15.00 7.94 -3.72
N ALA A 284 -15.77 7.21 -4.52
CA ALA A 284 -16.60 6.10 -4.09
C ALA A 284 -15.91 4.73 -4.26
N PHE A 285 -14.58 4.69 -4.44
CA PHE A 285 -13.80 3.44 -4.58
C PHE A 285 -14.16 2.60 -5.82
N ARG A 286 -14.91 3.17 -6.78
CA ARG A 286 -15.32 2.46 -7.99
C ARG A 286 -14.17 2.46 -8.99
N THR A 287 -13.94 1.30 -9.59
CA THR A 287 -12.97 1.15 -10.68
C THR A 287 -13.62 1.45 -12.03
N SER A 288 -12.89 1.27 -13.14
CA SER A 288 -13.46 1.39 -14.48
C SER A 288 -14.47 0.29 -14.85
N ARG A 289 -14.73 -0.68 -13.97
CA ARG A 289 -15.69 -1.76 -14.21
C ARG A 289 -16.83 -1.70 -13.18
N PRO A 290 -18.09 -1.61 -13.63
CA PRO A 290 -19.25 -1.67 -12.73
C PRO A 290 -19.27 -2.92 -11.86
N GLY A 291 -19.59 -2.73 -10.57
CA GLY A 291 -19.58 -3.79 -9.57
C GLY A 291 -18.19 -4.35 -9.20
N VAL A 292 -17.10 -3.73 -9.67
CA VAL A 292 -15.75 -4.01 -9.19
C VAL A 292 -15.17 -2.76 -8.53
N LEU A 293 -14.89 -2.87 -7.24
CA LEU A 293 -14.35 -1.81 -6.39
C LEU A 293 -12.97 -2.22 -5.89
N ALA A 294 -12.19 -1.26 -5.40
CA ALA A 294 -10.86 -1.54 -4.87
C ALA A 294 -10.60 -0.71 -3.59
N ALA A 295 -9.81 -1.26 -2.66
CA ALA A 295 -9.55 -0.64 -1.37
C ALA A 295 -8.15 -0.91 -0.82
N GLY A 296 -7.68 -0.02 0.07
CA GLY A 296 -6.43 -0.17 0.79
C GLY A 296 -5.20 0.02 -0.09
N ASN A 297 -4.09 -0.61 0.31
CA ASN A 297 -2.78 -0.43 -0.33
C ASN A 297 -2.70 -0.90 -1.79
N LEU A 298 -3.76 -1.54 -2.34
CA LEU A 298 -3.90 -1.77 -3.77
C LEU A 298 -4.08 -0.46 -4.56
N LEU A 299 -4.73 0.55 -3.97
CA LEU A 299 -5.02 1.82 -4.62
C LEU A 299 -3.79 2.72 -4.68
N HIS A 300 -3.05 2.79 -3.57
CA HIS A 300 -1.84 3.60 -3.40
C HIS A 300 -0.90 2.94 -2.37
N ALA A 301 0.24 2.44 -2.84
CA ALA A 301 1.20 1.77 -1.97
C ALA A 301 2.18 2.79 -1.33
N VAL A 302 2.45 2.77 -0.02
CA VAL A 302 1.87 1.97 1.07
C VAL A 302 1.42 2.91 2.19
N GLU A 303 0.26 2.61 2.77
CA GLU A 303 -0.29 3.25 3.96
C GLU A 303 -0.36 2.27 5.15
N ARG A 304 -0.56 2.84 6.34
CA ARG A 304 -0.65 2.08 7.60
C ARG A 304 -1.90 1.20 7.61
N ALA A 305 -1.86 0.13 8.41
CA ALA A 305 -2.95 -0.82 8.54
C ALA A 305 -4.29 -0.15 8.91
N GLY A 306 -4.27 0.82 9.83
CA GLY A 306 -5.47 1.58 10.20
C GLY A 306 -6.08 2.38 9.05
N PHE A 307 -5.25 2.99 8.19
CA PHE A 307 -5.72 3.72 7.01
C PHE A 307 -6.31 2.77 5.97
N ALA A 308 -5.64 1.65 5.70
CA ALA A 308 -6.16 0.62 4.81
C ALA A 308 -7.50 0.05 5.32
N ALA A 309 -7.64 -0.18 6.62
CA ALA A 309 -8.90 -0.58 7.23
C ALA A 309 -9.99 0.51 7.11
N GLN A 310 -9.64 1.79 7.24
CA GLN A 310 -10.58 2.90 7.04
C GLN A 310 -11.12 2.93 5.60
N GLU A 311 -10.26 2.76 4.61
CA GLU A 311 -10.70 2.62 3.21
C GLU A 311 -11.55 1.36 3.00
N GLY A 312 -11.20 0.26 3.66
CA GLY A 312 -12.00 -0.96 3.71
C GLY A 312 -13.42 -0.72 4.23
N ARG A 313 -13.58 0.08 5.29
CA ARG A 313 -14.92 0.48 5.76
C ARG A 313 -15.65 1.39 4.78
N ALA A 314 -14.92 2.36 4.20
CA ALA A 314 -15.52 3.34 3.31
C ALA A 314 -16.03 2.70 2.00
N VAL A 315 -15.33 1.71 1.44
CA VAL A 315 -15.79 1.00 0.23
C VAL A 315 -17.09 0.22 0.45
N ALA A 316 -17.39 -0.19 1.69
CA ALA A 316 -18.62 -0.92 2.01
C ALA A 316 -19.88 -0.12 1.64
N VAL A 317 -19.87 1.20 1.85
CA VAL A 317 -20.97 2.10 1.48
C VAL A 317 -21.26 2.01 -0.01
N SER A 318 -20.23 2.09 -0.84
CA SER A 318 -20.37 2.00 -2.30
C SER A 318 -20.83 0.63 -2.78
N VAL A 319 -20.38 -0.45 -2.14
CA VAL A 319 -20.86 -1.81 -2.43
C VAL A 319 -22.35 -1.91 -2.10
N LEU A 320 -22.81 -1.38 -0.96
CA LEU A 320 -24.23 -1.39 -0.60
C LEU A 320 -25.08 -0.62 -1.61
N HIS A 321 -24.63 0.56 -2.05
CA HIS A 321 -25.31 1.31 -3.12
C HIS A 321 -25.40 0.52 -4.42
N HIS A 322 -24.31 -0.15 -4.82
CA HIS A 322 -24.29 -1.02 -5.99
C HIS A 322 -25.30 -2.16 -5.87
N LEU A 323 -25.32 -2.86 -4.73
CA LEU A 323 -26.26 -3.97 -4.49
C LEU A 323 -27.72 -3.52 -4.49
N ALA A 324 -27.99 -2.31 -4.01
CA ALA A 324 -29.32 -1.71 -4.00
C ALA A 324 -29.73 -1.09 -5.36
N GLY A 325 -28.83 -1.00 -6.33
CA GLY A 325 -29.09 -0.31 -7.60
C GLY A 325 -29.30 1.20 -7.44
N THR A 326 -28.76 1.79 -6.37
CA THR A 326 -28.86 3.22 -6.04
C THR A 326 -27.57 3.98 -6.33
N GLU A 327 -26.62 3.33 -7.00
CA GLU A 327 -25.39 3.99 -7.41
C GLU A 327 -25.66 4.99 -8.53
N ASP A 328 -25.05 6.18 -8.42
CA ASP A 328 -25.03 7.14 -9.52
C ASP A 328 -24.43 6.48 -10.77
N PRO A 329 -24.95 6.75 -11.97
CA PRO A 329 -24.41 6.23 -13.21
C PRO A 329 -22.89 6.43 -13.25
N SER A 330 -22.17 5.38 -13.61
CA SER A 330 -20.72 5.42 -13.79
C SER A 330 -20.37 6.20 -15.05
N GLY A 331 -20.52 7.53 -15.01
CA GLY A 331 -19.92 8.41 -16.00
C GLY A 331 -18.41 8.22 -16.01
N GLU A 332 -17.76 8.43 -17.16
CA GLU A 332 -16.30 8.42 -17.24
C GLU A 332 -15.74 9.64 -16.52
N GLY A 333 -15.53 9.51 -15.21
CA GLY A 333 -14.88 10.53 -14.41
C GLY A 333 -13.54 10.97 -15.02
N ARG A 334 -13.19 12.24 -14.83
CA ARG A 334 -11.98 12.82 -15.37
C ARG A 334 -10.78 12.37 -14.56
N ARG A 335 -9.69 12.07 -15.27
CA ARG A 335 -8.43 11.69 -14.62
C ARG A 335 -7.86 12.89 -13.89
N LEU A 336 -7.42 12.65 -12.67
CA LEU A 336 -6.63 13.58 -11.89
C LEU A 336 -5.16 13.19 -12.09
N VAL A 337 -4.41 14.02 -12.80
CA VAL A 337 -2.99 13.78 -13.10
C VAL A 337 -2.12 14.81 -12.38
N VAL A 338 -0.89 14.43 -12.05
CA VAL A 338 0.03 15.31 -11.35
C VAL A 338 1.28 15.59 -12.17
N ASP A 339 1.82 16.80 -12.05
CA ASP A 339 3.09 17.17 -12.65
C ASP A 339 4.25 16.91 -11.69
N ALA A 340 5.41 16.55 -12.24
CA ALA A 340 6.63 16.42 -11.46
C ALA A 340 6.90 17.74 -10.70
N PRO A 341 7.31 17.66 -9.41
CA PRO A 341 7.80 16.48 -8.72
C PRO A 341 6.74 15.70 -7.91
N LEU A 342 5.45 16.03 -8.03
CA LEU A 342 4.40 15.17 -7.51
C LEU A 342 4.42 13.82 -8.26
N ARG A 343 4.11 12.73 -7.57
CA ARG A 343 4.13 11.37 -8.14
C ARG A 343 2.74 10.83 -8.46
N TRP A 344 1.79 11.10 -7.59
CA TRP A 344 0.41 10.67 -7.75
C TRP A 344 -0.52 11.45 -6.81
N ILE A 345 -1.81 11.34 -7.10
CA ILE A 345 -2.95 11.80 -6.30
C ILE A 345 -3.91 10.61 -6.09
N ALA A 346 -4.62 10.59 -4.96
CA ALA A 346 -5.55 9.55 -4.56
C ALA A 346 -6.78 10.18 -3.87
N PRO A 347 -8.02 9.90 -4.30
CA PRO A 347 -8.40 9.23 -5.55
C PRO A 347 -7.84 9.91 -6.80
N ASN A 348 -7.84 9.22 -7.94
CA ASN A 348 -7.24 9.69 -9.20
C ASN A 348 -8.24 9.81 -10.36
N VAL A 349 -9.53 9.69 -10.05
CA VAL A 349 -10.66 9.91 -10.94
C VAL A 349 -11.69 10.76 -10.21
N THR A 350 -12.34 11.71 -10.90
CA THR A 350 -13.47 12.43 -10.32
C THR A 350 -14.69 11.52 -10.20
N GLY A 351 -15.45 11.66 -9.12
CA GLY A 351 -16.77 11.03 -9.03
C GLY A 351 -17.85 11.87 -9.73
N PRO A 352 -19.07 11.33 -9.89
CA PRO A 352 -20.23 12.06 -10.38
C PRO A 352 -20.59 13.18 -9.42
N HIS A 353 -21.24 14.23 -9.94
CA HIS A 353 -21.79 15.34 -9.16
C HIS A 353 -20.84 15.94 -8.12
N GLY A 354 -19.53 16.00 -8.43
CA GLY A 354 -18.54 16.56 -7.50
C GLY A 354 -18.28 15.70 -6.25
N ALA A 355 -18.58 14.40 -6.30
CA ALA A 355 -18.40 13.49 -5.16
C ALA A 355 -16.98 13.58 -4.57
N ARG A 356 -16.93 13.81 -3.25
CA ARG A 356 -15.70 14.16 -2.56
C ARG A 356 -15.10 12.98 -1.81
N PRO A 357 -13.77 12.85 -1.76
CA PRO A 357 -13.12 11.79 -0.99
C PRO A 357 -13.35 11.93 0.51
N THR A 358 -13.13 10.84 1.25
CA THR A 358 -13.21 10.80 2.71
C THR A 358 -12.40 11.94 3.34
N GLY A 359 -13.05 12.75 4.19
CA GLY A 359 -12.42 13.90 4.85
C GLY A 359 -12.23 15.13 3.96
N ASP A 360 -12.93 15.20 2.82
CA ASP A 360 -12.95 16.34 1.88
C ASP A 360 -11.58 16.72 1.33
N ARG A 361 -10.68 15.72 1.22
CA ARG A 361 -9.28 15.92 0.86
C ARG A 361 -8.73 14.77 0.04
N PHE A 362 -7.95 15.14 -0.97
CA PHE A 362 -7.09 14.23 -1.72
C PHE A 362 -5.77 14.00 -0.99
N VAL A 363 -5.19 12.82 -1.23
CA VAL A 363 -3.86 12.46 -0.77
C VAL A 363 -2.88 12.49 -1.95
N LEU A 364 -1.75 13.17 -1.80
CA LEU A 364 -0.68 13.20 -2.80
C LEU A 364 0.65 12.69 -2.21
N ARG A 365 1.57 12.29 -3.10
CA ARG A 365 2.98 12.05 -2.76
C ARG A 365 3.90 12.85 -3.68
N THR A 366 5.05 13.24 -3.14
CA THR A 366 6.14 13.91 -3.88
C THR A 366 7.38 13.02 -3.99
N ALA A 367 8.14 13.18 -5.07
CA ALA A 367 9.43 12.53 -5.28
C ALA A 367 10.58 13.21 -4.53
N ARG A 368 10.48 14.53 -4.30
CA ARG A 368 11.51 15.32 -3.60
C ARG A 368 10.89 16.25 -2.56
N ARG A 369 11.72 16.75 -1.64
CA ARG A 369 11.29 17.73 -0.64
C ARG A 369 10.89 19.04 -1.32
N LEU A 370 9.74 19.59 -0.95
CA LEU A 370 9.31 20.95 -1.31
C LEU A 370 9.08 21.73 -0.02
N LEU A 371 9.68 22.91 0.11
CA LEU A 371 9.72 23.61 1.40
C LEU A 371 8.36 24.17 1.83
N ARG A 372 7.67 24.89 0.94
CA ARG A 372 6.33 25.44 1.16
C ARG A 372 5.61 25.57 -0.19
N PRO A 373 5.33 24.43 -0.86
CA PRO A 373 4.83 24.47 -2.21
C PRO A 373 3.43 25.07 -2.26
N THR A 374 3.12 25.71 -3.39
CA THR A 374 1.75 26.07 -3.76
C THR A 374 1.22 25.01 -4.70
N LEU A 375 0.18 24.30 -4.28
CA LEU A 375 -0.55 23.37 -5.13
C LEU A 375 -1.51 24.16 -6.01
N VAL A 376 -1.48 23.88 -7.31
CA VAL A 376 -2.38 24.50 -8.30
C VAL A 376 -3.12 23.40 -9.03
N VAL A 377 -4.44 23.49 -9.03
CA VAL A 377 -5.34 22.61 -9.78
C VAL A 377 -5.83 23.36 -11.01
N SER A 378 -5.70 22.73 -12.17
CA SER A 378 -6.08 23.35 -13.44
C SER A 378 -6.71 22.34 -14.39
N GLN A 379 -7.57 22.83 -15.28
CA GLN A 379 -8.18 22.05 -16.36
C GLN A 379 -8.39 22.98 -17.55
N ASN A 380 -8.12 22.49 -18.77
CA ASN A 380 -8.28 23.28 -20.01
C ASN A 380 -7.59 24.67 -19.96
N GLY A 381 -6.42 24.76 -19.29
CA GLY A 381 -5.70 26.02 -19.11
C GLY A 381 -6.27 26.98 -18.05
N ARG A 382 -7.41 26.66 -17.43
CA ARG A 382 -8.04 27.43 -16.36
C ARG A 382 -7.61 26.93 -14.99
N GLU A 383 -7.25 27.83 -14.09
CA GLU A 383 -7.03 27.53 -12.67
C GLU A 383 -8.37 27.29 -11.96
N LEU A 384 -8.53 26.10 -11.36
CA LEU A 384 -9.71 25.72 -10.59
C LEU A 384 -9.52 25.98 -9.09
N HIS A 385 -8.28 25.81 -8.60
CA HIS A 385 -7.92 25.92 -7.19
C HIS A 385 -6.45 26.26 -6.99
N ARG A 386 -6.16 26.92 -5.87
CA ARG A 386 -4.81 27.22 -5.40
C ARG A 386 -4.75 27.10 -3.88
N GLU A 387 -3.83 26.28 -3.38
CA GLU A 387 -3.60 26.09 -1.95
C GLU A 387 -2.11 26.15 -1.62
N ARG A 388 -1.72 27.04 -0.71
CA ARG A 388 -0.35 27.09 -0.21
C ARG A 388 -0.19 26.18 1.00
N LEU A 389 0.73 25.22 0.92
CA LEU A 389 1.05 24.38 2.07
C LEU A 389 1.95 25.14 3.05
N LEU A 390 1.56 25.14 4.32
CA LEU A 390 2.34 25.73 5.41
C LEU A 390 3.54 24.85 5.82
N LEU A 391 3.39 23.54 5.64
CA LEU A 391 4.40 22.54 5.96
C LEU A 391 5.12 22.07 4.69
N PRO A 392 6.40 21.65 4.82
CA PRO A 392 7.11 21.03 3.71
C PRO A 392 6.44 19.75 3.24
N ALA A 393 6.30 19.62 1.92
CA ALA A 393 6.00 18.34 1.30
C ALA A 393 7.26 17.48 1.29
N VAL A 394 7.15 16.25 1.78
CA VAL A 394 8.28 15.36 2.04
C VAL A 394 8.07 14.03 1.31
N PRO A 395 9.10 13.46 0.65
CA PRO A 395 9.01 12.12 0.09
C PRO A 395 8.58 11.08 1.12
N GLY A 396 7.65 10.20 0.72
CA GLY A 396 7.12 9.15 1.59
C GLY A 396 6.05 9.60 2.57
N ARG A 397 5.70 10.89 2.62
CA ARG A 397 4.67 11.44 3.51
C ARG A 397 3.47 11.98 2.72
N PRO A 398 2.21 11.73 3.17
CA PRO A 398 1.02 12.18 2.48
C PRO A 398 0.87 13.71 2.49
N ILE A 399 0.62 14.29 1.34
CA ILE A 399 0.24 15.70 1.21
C ILE A 399 -1.28 15.76 1.09
N ALA A 400 -1.91 16.71 1.77
CA ALA A 400 -3.35 16.96 1.63
C ALA A 400 -3.60 18.04 0.57
N LEU A 401 -4.63 17.87 -0.23
CA LEU A 401 -5.21 18.90 -1.09
C LEU A 401 -6.72 18.92 -0.83
N ARG A 402 -7.30 20.09 -0.56
CA ARG A 402 -8.76 20.23 -0.38
C ARG A 402 -9.53 19.79 -1.64
N ALA A 403 -10.76 19.34 -1.50
CA ALA A 403 -11.59 18.88 -2.62
C ALA A 403 -12.73 19.85 -3.02
N ASP A 404 -12.74 21.07 -2.47
CA ASP A 404 -13.75 22.12 -2.71
C ASP A 404 -13.76 22.71 -4.14
N TRP A 405 -12.88 22.23 -5.01
CA TRP A 405 -12.79 22.61 -6.42
C TRP A 405 -13.44 21.61 -7.37
N LEU A 406 -13.89 20.45 -6.86
CA LEU A 406 -14.51 19.42 -7.70
C LEU A 406 -15.76 19.92 -8.43
N ASP A 407 -16.53 20.80 -7.80
CA ASP A 407 -17.73 21.42 -8.38
C ASP A 407 -17.41 22.36 -9.57
N ARG A 408 -16.13 22.68 -9.78
CA ARG A 408 -15.63 23.54 -10.88
C ARG A 408 -15.02 22.73 -12.03
N VAL A 409 -14.95 21.41 -11.90
CA VAL A 409 -14.41 20.53 -12.94
C VAL A 409 -15.41 20.48 -14.08
N ASP A 410 -14.92 20.72 -15.28
CA ASP A 410 -15.65 20.49 -16.52
C ASP A 410 -15.75 18.97 -16.75
N PRO A 411 -16.96 18.39 -16.68
CA PRO A 411 -17.16 16.96 -16.88
C PRO A 411 -16.89 16.53 -18.32
N ASP A 412 -16.84 17.43 -19.30
CA ASP A 412 -16.55 17.14 -20.71
C ASP A 412 -15.14 17.60 -21.12
N GLY A 413 -14.40 18.20 -20.19
CA GLY A 413 -13.06 18.72 -20.40
C GLY A 413 -11.96 17.64 -20.43
N ALA A 414 -10.72 18.10 -20.58
CA ALA A 414 -9.55 17.23 -20.47
C ALA A 414 -9.32 16.75 -19.02
N SER A 415 -8.30 15.91 -18.81
CA SER A 415 -7.83 15.54 -17.46
C SER A 415 -7.52 16.78 -16.62
N VAL A 416 -7.86 16.72 -15.33
CA VAL A 416 -7.52 17.76 -14.35
C VAL A 416 -6.06 17.57 -13.94
N ARG A 417 -5.27 18.64 -14.00
CA ARG A 417 -3.83 18.64 -13.71
C ARG A 417 -3.53 19.35 -12.40
N ILE A 418 -2.77 18.68 -11.54
CA ILE A 418 -2.29 19.20 -10.26
C ILE A 418 -0.77 19.41 -10.35
N SER A 419 -0.32 20.64 -10.09
CA SER A 419 1.11 20.98 -10.08
C SER A 419 1.51 21.54 -8.71
N ALA A 420 2.80 21.48 -8.39
CA ALA A 420 3.37 22.08 -7.20
C ALA A 420 4.45 23.10 -7.59
N ARG A 421 4.23 24.36 -7.24
CA ARG A 421 5.16 25.48 -7.49
C ARG A 421 5.91 25.89 -6.23
#